data_AF-A0A6P2D9G9-F1
#
_entry.id   AF-A0A6P2D9G9-F1
#
_cell.length_a   1.000
_cell.length_b   1.000
_cell.length_c   1.000
_cell.angle_alpha   90.00
_cell.angle_beta   90.00
_cell.angle_gamma   90.00
#
_symmetry.space_group_name_H-M   'P 1'
#
loop_
_entity.id
_entity.type
_entity.pdbx_description
1 polymer ?
#
loop_
_entity_poly.entity_id
_entity_poly.type
_entity_poly.pdbx_seq_one_letter_code
_entity_poly.pdbx_strand_id
1 'polypeptide(L)'
;MDSVPIDRGMGKPGTPVLLPRHLADLRASGLSDLQIRAAGVYSEPEPGKVAALLGWKHPAPALGPCLCFPFLDPTGVPLGHVMVKPDHPRQKNEKAIKYESPLGKPLRAYFPPGTRAALTDPSIPLLVTEGMKKALKADQDGFPCVGLAGVYGWCQKRTTGPDGRKTGARELIPDLGAIAWRGRAVTIAFDSDLATNPDVARAERHLAEALTRAGAIVRVVRLPGAPNGAKVGLDDFLVANTPDELRALIYAARAPGASPEPKDEGTKPPSAADVLTGIGLEFELWHDPTQSAFASAGPHSHAVRSKGFRHLLVHTYRNRTGKVPNAEALSAALAGIEAAALFDGPERTAHVRVAGHEGRVYLHLANDAGTVIEIDGDGWRACPAPPVRFRKPAGMLPYLCPNPGARWATCSRSSTCRTRTGSRWCSRGSPGASGPTARSQPWCSSGNRGAPRPRPGAWSSA
;
A
#
# COMPACT_ATOMS: atom_id res chain seq x y z
N MET A 1 20.90 -8.65 54.12
CA MET A 1 21.49 -7.44 53.50
C MET A 1 22.93 -7.80 53.25
N ASP A 2 23.17 -8.52 52.15
CA ASP A 2 24.50 -9.04 51.85
C ASP A 2 24.94 -8.46 50.52
N SER A 3 25.83 -7.48 50.64
CA SER A 3 26.44 -6.71 49.57
C SER A 3 27.30 -7.62 48.69
N VAL A 4 26.86 -7.84 47.45
CA VAL A 4 27.66 -8.43 46.37
C VAL A 4 28.85 -7.49 46.08
N PRO A 5 30.10 -7.97 46.02
CA PRO A 5 31.24 -7.12 45.73
C PRO A 5 31.12 -6.59 44.30
N ILE A 6 31.21 -5.28 44.15
CA ILE A 6 31.32 -4.60 42.86
C ILE A 6 32.74 -4.90 42.36
N ASP A 7 32.86 -5.87 41.44
CA ASP A 7 34.09 -6.15 40.72
C ASP A 7 34.50 -4.90 39.93
N ARG A 8 35.39 -4.09 40.54
CA ARG A 8 36.15 -3.04 39.85
C ARG A 8 37.29 -3.72 39.09
N GLY A 9 36.91 -4.53 38.11
CA GLY A 9 37.84 -5.27 37.27
C GLY A 9 38.67 -4.32 36.41
N MET A 10 39.93 -4.11 36.81
CA MET A 10 40.99 -3.74 35.88
C MET A 10 41.02 -4.80 34.77
N GLY A 11 40.58 -4.43 33.57
CA GLY A 11 40.45 -5.34 32.44
C GLY A 11 41.76 -6.04 32.11
N LYS A 12 41.71 -7.35 31.87
CA LYS A 12 42.83 -8.13 31.32
C LYS A 12 43.35 -7.46 30.03
N PRO A 13 44.67 -7.38 29.81
CA PRO A 13 45.22 -6.85 28.56
C PRO A 13 44.69 -7.65 27.38
N GLY A 14 44.03 -6.97 26.44
CA GLY A 14 43.46 -7.56 25.22
C GLY A 14 41.94 -7.60 25.14
N THR A 15 41.19 -7.18 26.17
CA THR A 15 39.73 -7.04 26.03
C THR A 15 39.40 -5.71 25.34
N PRO A 16 38.73 -5.71 24.17
CA PRO A 16 38.33 -4.47 23.51
C PRO A 16 37.44 -3.63 24.43
N VAL A 17 37.89 -2.40 24.74
CA VAL A 17 37.18 -1.49 25.64
C VAL A 17 36.06 -0.82 24.85
N LEU A 18 34.81 -1.06 25.24
CA LEU A 18 33.64 -0.38 24.69
C LEU A 18 33.17 0.73 25.63
N LEU A 19 33.03 1.93 25.08
CA LEU A 19 32.40 3.05 25.77
C LEU A 19 30.90 2.76 25.99
N PRO A 20 30.30 3.19 27.12
CA PRO A 20 28.90 2.88 27.44
C PRO A 20 27.91 3.23 26.33
N ARG A 21 28.08 4.37 25.66
CA ARG A 21 27.23 4.80 24.53
C ARG A 21 27.38 3.93 23.28
N HIS A 22 28.58 3.41 23.00
CA HIS A 22 28.78 2.51 21.87
C HIS A 22 28.19 1.13 22.15
N LEU A 23 28.32 0.64 23.39
CA LEU A 23 27.66 -0.58 23.83
C LEU A 23 26.14 -0.45 23.74
N ALA A 24 25.58 0.70 24.16
CA ALA A 24 24.16 0.99 24.00
C ALA A 24 23.72 1.02 22.52
N ASP A 25 24.50 1.63 21.62
CA ASP A 25 24.20 1.64 20.18
C ASP A 25 24.24 0.24 19.53
N LEU A 26 25.15 -0.63 19.96
CA LEU A 26 25.22 -2.02 19.49
C LEU A 26 24.02 -2.83 20.00
N ARG A 27 23.68 -2.70 21.29
CA ARG A 27 22.53 -3.37 21.90
C ARG A 27 21.20 -2.87 21.35
N ALA A 28 21.11 -1.59 20.98
CA ALA A 28 19.94 -1.04 20.28
C ALA A 28 19.70 -1.70 18.91
N SER A 29 20.76 -2.19 18.25
CA SER A 29 20.69 -3.03 17.04
C SER A 29 20.46 -4.53 17.36
N GLY A 30 20.13 -4.89 18.60
CA GLY A 30 19.83 -6.27 19.01
C GLY A 30 21.05 -7.18 19.17
N LEU A 31 22.27 -6.61 19.25
CA LEU A 31 23.50 -7.39 19.41
C LEU A 31 23.72 -7.77 20.89
N SER A 32 23.99 -9.05 21.13
CA SER A 32 24.37 -9.61 22.41
C SER A 32 25.84 -9.32 22.74
N ASP A 33 26.17 -9.27 24.01
CA ASP A 33 27.55 -9.08 24.48
C ASP A 33 28.49 -10.22 24.03
N LEU A 34 27.94 -11.42 23.77
CA LEU A 34 28.71 -12.54 23.21
C LEU A 34 29.11 -12.24 21.76
N GLN A 35 28.14 -11.85 20.92
CA GLN A 35 28.38 -11.54 19.51
C GLN A 35 29.31 -10.33 19.37
N ILE A 36 29.10 -9.29 20.18
CA ILE A 36 29.94 -8.08 20.19
C ILE A 36 31.39 -8.43 20.49
N ARG A 37 31.63 -9.25 21.52
CA ARG A 37 32.98 -9.72 21.88
C ARG A 37 33.59 -10.61 20.80
N ALA A 38 32.82 -11.56 20.26
CA ALA A 38 33.29 -12.46 19.21
C ALA A 38 33.67 -11.71 17.92
N ALA A 39 32.97 -10.62 17.62
CA ALA A 39 33.25 -9.76 16.47
C ALA A 39 34.45 -8.82 16.67
N GLY A 40 34.98 -8.73 17.90
CA GLY A 40 36.12 -7.87 18.23
C GLY A 40 35.82 -6.37 18.09
N VAL A 41 34.55 -5.96 18.21
CA VAL A 41 34.14 -4.56 18.10
C VAL A 41 34.63 -3.79 19.34
N TYR A 42 35.15 -2.58 19.14
CA TYR A 42 35.76 -1.78 20.21
C TYR A 42 35.55 -0.28 20.04
N SER A 43 35.82 0.50 21.09
CA SER A 43 35.88 1.95 21.02
C SER A 43 37.31 2.45 20.92
N GLU A 44 37.56 3.40 20.02
CA GLU A 44 38.82 4.13 19.94
C GLU A 44 38.58 5.61 20.25
N PRO A 45 38.94 6.10 21.46
CA PRO A 45 38.77 7.50 21.82
C PRO A 45 39.91 8.40 21.32
N GLU A 46 41.07 7.86 20.97
CA GLU A 46 42.25 8.67 20.66
C GLU A 46 42.24 9.14 19.19
N PRO A 47 42.18 10.46 18.93
CA PRO A 47 42.08 10.98 17.56
C PRO A 47 43.25 10.61 16.64
N GLY A 48 44.45 10.42 17.20
CA GLY A 48 45.63 9.99 16.46
C GLY A 48 45.52 8.54 15.99
N LYS A 49 45.00 7.65 16.84
CA LYS A 49 44.75 6.24 16.48
C LYS A 49 43.61 6.13 15.47
N VAL A 50 42.52 6.89 15.64
CA VAL A 50 41.44 6.97 14.64
C VAL A 50 41.98 7.41 13.28
N ALA A 51 42.81 8.46 13.24
CA ALA A 51 43.44 8.91 11.99
C ALA A 51 44.33 7.82 11.37
N ALA A 52 45.12 7.10 12.17
CA ALA A 52 45.95 6.00 11.68
C ALA A 52 45.12 4.85 11.09
N LEU A 53 44.02 4.45 11.75
CA LEU A 53 43.07 3.44 11.23
C LEU A 53 42.48 3.86 9.88
N LEU A 54 42.14 5.15 9.75
CA LEU A 54 41.57 5.74 8.54
C LEU A 54 42.60 6.10 7.46
N GLY A 55 43.91 5.98 7.73
CA GLY A 55 44.95 6.41 6.81
C GLY A 55 44.99 7.94 6.59
N TRP A 56 44.58 8.73 7.58
CA TRP A 56 44.58 10.18 7.53
C TRP A 56 45.91 10.74 8.06
N LYS A 57 46.37 11.87 7.48
CA LYS A 57 47.66 12.49 7.83
C LYS A 57 47.67 13.17 9.20
N HIS A 58 46.52 13.65 9.66
CA HIS A 58 46.39 14.41 10.89
C HIS A 58 45.38 13.74 11.82
N PRO A 59 45.55 13.88 13.16
CA PRO A 59 44.57 13.42 14.13
C PRO A 59 43.16 13.94 13.80
N ALA A 60 42.13 13.14 14.11
CA ALA A 60 40.74 13.43 13.75
C ALA A 60 39.86 13.82 14.96
N PRO A 61 40.20 14.87 15.75
CA PRO A 61 39.49 15.16 17.01
C PRO A 61 38.03 15.54 16.80
N ALA A 62 37.71 16.10 15.62
CA ALA A 62 36.35 16.47 15.25
C ALA A 62 35.39 15.28 15.15
N LEU A 63 35.88 14.05 14.97
CA LEU A 63 35.05 12.84 14.92
C LEU A 63 34.57 12.40 16.31
N GLY A 64 35.23 12.87 17.38
CA GLY A 64 35.09 12.29 18.72
C GLY A 64 35.55 10.83 18.75
N PRO A 65 35.28 10.13 19.87
CA PRO A 65 35.50 8.69 19.95
C PRO A 65 34.72 7.93 18.87
N CYS A 66 35.30 6.83 18.41
CA CYS A 66 34.78 6.05 17.30
C CYS A 66 34.48 4.62 17.71
N LEU A 67 33.38 4.07 17.23
CA LEU A 67 33.07 2.65 17.29
C LEU A 67 33.71 1.94 16.10
N CYS A 68 34.60 0.99 16.36
CA CYS A 68 35.47 0.36 15.38
C CYS A 68 35.06 -1.08 15.08
N PHE A 69 34.89 -1.39 13.79
CA PHE A 69 34.58 -2.73 13.28
C PHE A 69 35.79 -3.26 12.52
N PRO A 70 36.59 -4.17 13.12
CA PRO A 70 37.74 -4.77 12.43
C PRO A 70 37.28 -5.77 11.38
N PHE A 71 37.90 -5.74 10.20
CA PHE A 71 37.64 -6.69 9.12
C PHE A 71 38.68 -7.80 9.21
N LEU A 72 38.18 -9.03 9.25
CA LEU A 72 38.97 -10.24 9.29
C LEU A 72 38.77 -11.01 7.99
N ASP A 73 39.78 -11.78 7.61
CA ASP A 73 39.63 -12.75 6.52
C ASP A 73 38.76 -13.95 6.97
N PRO A 74 38.39 -14.86 6.06
CA PRO A 74 37.61 -16.05 6.41
C PRO A 74 38.25 -16.94 7.50
N THR A 75 39.57 -16.90 7.68
CA THR A 75 40.28 -17.66 8.73
C THR A 75 40.30 -16.94 10.08
N GLY A 76 39.91 -15.66 10.12
CA GLY A 76 39.92 -14.82 11.32
C GLY A 76 41.16 -13.95 11.47
N VAL A 77 42.01 -13.88 10.46
CA VAL A 77 43.21 -13.03 10.50
C VAL A 77 42.82 -11.58 10.18
N PRO A 78 43.25 -10.58 10.97
CA PRO A 78 42.97 -9.18 10.69
C PRO A 78 43.55 -8.70 9.34
N LEU A 79 42.69 -8.07 8.53
CA LEU A 79 43.06 -7.54 7.21
C LEU A 79 43.71 -6.15 7.24
N GLY A 80 43.94 -5.60 8.43
CA GLY A 80 44.39 -4.21 8.60
C GLY A 80 43.39 -3.19 8.05
N HIS A 81 42.11 -3.55 7.99
CA HIS A 81 41.00 -2.71 7.55
C HIS A 81 39.98 -2.60 8.69
N VAL A 82 39.65 -1.38 9.08
CA VAL A 82 38.70 -1.09 10.16
C VAL A 82 37.72 -0.04 9.67
N MET A 83 36.44 -0.35 9.71
CA MET A 83 35.38 0.64 9.47
C MET A 83 35.08 1.33 10.81
N VAL A 84 35.00 2.65 10.82
CA VAL A 84 34.75 3.40 12.06
C VAL A 84 33.44 4.18 11.97
N LYS A 85 32.65 4.13 13.03
CA LYS A 85 31.44 4.94 13.23
C LYS A 85 31.76 6.02 14.27
N PRO A 86 31.95 7.27 13.85
CA PRO A 86 32.27 8.37 14.77
C PRO A 86 31.06 8.78 15.61
N ASP A 87 31.31 9.23 16.84
CA ASP A 87 30.30 9.91 17.66
C ASP A 87 29.80 11.20 17.00
N HIS A 88 30.70 11.91 16.30
CA HIS A 88 30.39 13.12 15.57
C HIS A 88 30.64 12.92 14.06
N PRO A 89 29.67 12.35 13.33
CA PRO A 89 29.76 12.15 11.88
C PRO A 89 30.05 13.44 11.12
N ARG A 90 30.98 13.38 10.17
CA ARG A 90 31.19 14.49 9.22
C ARG A 90 29.96 14.67 8.35
N GLN A 91 29.75 15.90 7.92
CA GLN A 91 28.71 16.25 6.95
C GLN A 91 29.30 16.32 5.54
N LYS A 92 28.59 15.76 4.56
CA LYS A 92 28.90 15.90 3.14
C LYS A 92 27.60 16.04 2.37
N ASN A 93 27.43 17.15 1.65
CA ASN A 93 26.21 17.48 0.91
C ASN A 93 24.95 17.33 1.80
N GLU A 94 24.99 17.93 2.99
CA GLU A 94 23.90 17.89 3.99
C GLU A 94 23.55 16.49 4.53
N LYS A 95 24.37 15.48 4.22
CA LYS A 95 24.22 14.12 4.72
C LYS A 95 25.36 13.75 5.66
N ALA A 96 24.99 13.19 6.80
CA ALA A 96 25.94 12.64 7.76
C ALA A 96 26.62 11.39 7.19
N ILE A 97 27.95 11.36 7.19
CA ILE A 97 28.76 10.18 6.90
C ILE A 97 28.82 9.33 8.16
N LYS A 98 27.84 8.43 8.31
CA LYS A 98 27.69 7.59 9.51
C LYS A 98 28.86 6.63 9.73
N TYR A 99 29.54 6.22 8.66
CA TYR A 99 30.68 5.29 8.71
C TYR A 99 31.80 5.82 7.82
N GLU A 100 33.02 5.80 8.35
CA GLU A 100 34.25 6.17 7.65
C GLU A 100 35.05 4.91 7.34
N SER A 101 35.52 4.82 6.10
CA SER A 101 36.38 3.74 5.62
C SER A 101 37.82 4.23 5.46
N PRO A 102 38.83 3.36 5.59
CA PRO A 102 40.23 3.75 5.40
C PRO A 102 40.50 4.33 4.01
N LEU A 103 41.12 5.50 3.97
CA LEU A 103 41.43 6.23 2.74
C LEU A 103 42.46 5.45 1.91
N GLY A 104 42.20 5.36 0.60
CA GLY A 104 43.12 4.75 -0.37
C GLY A 104 43.25 3.22 -0.28
N LYS A 105 42.55 2.58 0.66
CA LYS A 105 42.52 1.11 0.75
C LYS A 105 41.42 0.52 -0.15
N PRO A 106 41.61 -0.70 -0.67
CA PRO A 106 40.55 -1.42 -1.36
C PRO A 106 39.32 -1.62 -0.47
N LEU A 107 38.15 -1.70 -1.10
CA LEU A 107 36.92 -2.11 -0.43
C LEU A 107 37.06 -3.55 0.09
N ARG A 108 36.47 -3.80 1.26
CA ARG A 108 36.46 -5.11 1.91
C ARG A 108 35.02 -5.53 2.23
N ALA A 109 34.76 -6.83 2.18
CA ALA A 109 33.51 -7.40 2.66
C ALA A 109 33.64 -7.72 4.14
N TYR A 110 32.58 -7.43 4.91
CA TYR A 110 32.55 -7.74 6.33
C TYR A 110 32.02 -9.16 6.55
N PHE A 111 32.80 -9.98 7.24
CA PHE A 111 32.45 -11.36 7.58
C PHE A 111 32.32 -11.52 9.09
N PRO A 112 31.08 -11.57 9.63
CA PRO A 112 30.82 -11.89 11.02
C PRO A 112 31.44 -13.23 11.45
N PRO A 113 31.67 -13.43 12.77
CA PRO A 113 32.33 -14.63 13.29
C PRO A 113 31.70 -15.96 12.85
N GLY A 114 30.38 -16.13 12.94
CA GLY A 114 29.71 -17.36 12.52
C GLY A 114 29.73 -17.55 11.00
N THR A 115 29.62 -16.45 10.27
CA THR A 115 29.57 -16.41 8.81
C THR A 115 30.87 -16.90 8.20
N ARG A 116 32.02 -16.59 8.81
CA ARG A 116 33.34 -17.03 8.33
C ARG A 116 33.41 -18.54 8.11
N ALA A 117 32.86 -19.33 9.04
CA ALA A 117 32.84 -20.79 8.93
C ALA A 117 31.99 -21.30 7.76
N ALA A 118 30.97 -20.54 7.32
CA ALA A 118 30.10 -20.91 6.21
C ALA A 118 30.68 -20.54 4.83
N LEU A 119 31.73 -19.72 4.74
CA LEU A 119 32.22 -19.18 3.46
C LEU A 119 32.82 -20.25 2.54
N THR A 120 33.34 -21.34 3.09
CA THR A 120 33.96 -22.44 2.31
C THR A 120 32.96 -23.52 1.89
N ASP A 121 31.82 -23.63 2.57
CA ASP A 121 30.80 -24.64 2.30
C ASP A 121 29.65 -24.04 1.45
N PRO A 122 29.53 -24.38 0.16
CA PRO A 122 28.47 -23.88 -0.71
C PRO A 122 27.07 -24.45 -0.39
N SER A 123 26.97 -25.49 0.44
CA SER A 123 25.67 -26.03 0.87
C SER A 123 24.97 -25.12 1.90
N ILE A 124 25.74 -24.28 2.60
CA ILE A 124 25.23 -23.33 3.58
C ILE A 124 24.77 -22.05 2.87
N PRO A 125 23.48 -21.66 2.97
CA PRO A 125 22.98 -20.44 2.37
C PRO A 125 23.66 -19.19 2.95
N LEU A 126 23.84 -18.16 2.11
CA LEU A 126 24.35 -16.87 2.55
C LEU A 126 23.34 -15.75 2.34
N LEU A 127 23.24 -14.87 3.33
CA LEU A 127 22.64 -13.54 3.18
C LEU A 127 23.71 -12.53 2.74
N VAL A 128 23.29 -11.53 1.98
CA VAL A 128 24.09 -10.33 1.69
C VAL A 128 23.28 -9.10 2.04
N THR A 129 23.81 -8.23 2.89
CA THR A 129 23.15 -7.00 3.36
C THR A 129 24.10 -5.80 3.34
N GLU A 130 23.56 -4.60 3.58
CA GLU A 130 24.36 -3.38 3.74
C GLU A 130 24.59 -3.06 5.23
N GLY A 131 25.88 -3.02 5.62
CA GLY A 131 26.32 -2.57 6.93
C GLY A 131 26.69 -3.68 7.92
N MET A 132 27.67 -3.38 8.77
CA MET A 132 28.27 -4.35 9.69
C MET A 132 27.32 -4.77 10.82
N LYS A 133 26.58 -3.83 11.43
CA LYS A 133 25.62 -4.17 12.51
C LYS A 133 24.52 -5.12 12.01
N LYS A 134 24.04 -4.91 10.79
CA LYS A 134 23.04 -5.75 10.12
C LYS A 134 23.54 -7.18 9.93
N ALA A 135 24.74 -7.30 9.35
CA ALA A 135 25.38 -8.59 9.17
C ALA A 135 25.65 -9.30 10.50
N LEU A 136 26.11 -8.59 11.53
CA LEU A 136 26.33 -9.14 12.87
C LEU A 136 25.04 -9.66 13.51
N LYS A 137 23.93 -8.94 13.35
CA LYS A 137 22.64 -9.34 13.92
C LYS A 137 22.07 -10.56 13.20
N ALA A 138 22.14 -10.59 11.87
CA ALA A 138 21.77 -11.77 11.10
C ALA A 138 22.61 -13.00 11.47
N ASP A 139 23.93 -12.83 11.59
CA ASP A 139 24.86 -13.89 12.01
C ASP A 139 24.52 -14.45 13.38
N GLN A 140 24.25 -13.57 14.35
CA GLN A 140 23.84 -13.94 15.71
C GLN A 140 22.56 -14.79 15.73
N ASP A 141 21.62 -14.49 14.83
CA ASP A 141 20.31 -15.16 14.78
C ASP A 141 20.34 -16.44 13.91
N GLY A 142 21.53 -16.88 13.50
CA GLY A 142 21.74 -18.12 12.77
C GLY A 142 21.64 -17.97 11.25
N PHE A 143 21.84 -16.76 10.72
CA PHE A 143 21.90 -16.51 9.29
C PHE A 143 23.30 -16.02 8.90
N PRO A 144 24.16 -16.91 8.35
CA PRO A 144 25.43 -16.49 7.76
C PRO A 144 25.24 -15.33 6.77
N CYS A 145 25.84 -14.19 7.07
CA CYS A 145 25.52 -12.92 6.41
C CYS A 145 26.77 -12.09 6.10
N VAL A 146 26.94 -11.73 4.84
CA VAL A 146 28.00 -10.83 4.39
C VAL A 146 27.52 -9.38 4.47
N GLY A 147 28.28 -8.54 5.16
CA GLY A 147 28.03 -7.10 5.25
C GLY A 147 28.82 -6.31 4.20
N LEU A 148 28.14 -5.45 3.45
CA LEU A 148 28.76 -4.56 2.46
C LEU A 148 28.87 -3.12 2.97
N ALA A 149 29.93 -2.43 2.57
CA ALA A 149 30.09 -0.98 2.76
C ALA A 149 29.33 -0.21 1.67
N GLY A 150 28.01 -0.05 1.86
CA GLY A 150 27.12 0.49 0.83
C GLY A 150 26.70 -0.56 -0.21
N VAL A 151 25.60 -0.31 -0.92
CA VAL A 151 25.07 -1.21 -1.97
C VAL A 151 26.00 -1.49 -3.16
N TYR A 152 27.05 -0.70 -3.36
CA TYR A 152 28.12 -0.95 -4.35
C TYR A 152 29.45 -1.40 -3.72
N GLY A 153 29.49 -1.58 -2.39
CA GLY A 153 30.68 -2.00 -1.63
C GLY A 153 31.24 -3.38 -2.01
N TRP A 154 30.55 -4.09 -2.90
CA TRP A 154 30.93 -5.41 -3.41
C TRP A 154 31.81 -5.37 -4.67
N CYS A 155 31.86 -4.26 -5.40
CA CYS A 155 32.49 -4.22 -6.72
C CYS A 155 33.85 -3.50 -6.73
N GLN A 156 34.78 -4.01 -7.53
CA GLN A 156 36.05 -3.35 -7.77
C GLN A 156 35.86 -2.00 -8.46
N LYS A 157 36.82 -1.09 -8.23
CA LYS A 157 36.83 0.22 -8.88
C LYS A 157 37.00 0.02 -10.39
N ARG A 158 35.99 0.44 -11.15
CA ARG A 158 36.02 0.37 -12.61
C ARG A 158 36.93 1.43 -13.22
N THR A 159 37.61 1.04 -14.30
CA THR A 159 38.42 1.91 -15.14
C THR A 159 37.57 3.03 -15.72
N THR A 160 38.13 4.25 -15.74
CA THR A 160 37.51 5.38 -16.43
C THR A 160 38.08 5.43 -17.84
N GLY A 161 37.22 5.38 -18.85
CA GLY A 161 37.61 5.56 -20.24
C GLY A 161 37.99 7.01 -20.57
N PRO A 162 38.51 7.25 -21.79
CA PRO A 162 38.87 8.59 -22.25
C PRO A 162 37.72 9.60 -22.25
N ASP A 163 36.48 9.11 -22.34
CA ASP A 163 35.23 9.90 -22.30
C ASP A 163 34.75 10.23 -20.87
N GLY A 164 35.53 9.88 -19.86
CA GLY A 164 35.16 10.06 -18.45
C GLY A 164 34.14 9.03 -17.94
N ARG A 165 33.68 8.09 -18.78
CA ARG A 165 32.71 7.06 -18.37
C ARG A 165 33.40 5.83 -17.82
N LYS A 166 32.69 5.10 -16.95
CA LYS A 166 33.20 3.84 -16.40
C LYS A 166 33.05 2.72 -17.42
N THR A 167 34.16 2.07 -17.77
CA THR A 167 34.24 0.97 -18.74
C THR A 167 34.50 -0.37 -18.03
N GLY A 168 34.36 -1.48 -18.76
CA GLY A 168 34.55 -2.84 -18.24
C GLY A 168 33.38 -3.38 -17.41
N ALA A 169 33.40 -4.67 -17.13
CA ALA A 169 32.39 -5.34 -16.31
C ALA A 169 32.48 -4.90 -14.84
N ARG A 170 31.40 -5.13 -14.07
CA ARG A 170 31.44 -5.05 -12.61
C ARG A 170 31.96 -6.37 -12.07
N GLU A 171 33.15 -6.34 -11.50
CA GLU A 171 33.80 -7.51 -10.91
C GLU A 171 33.67 -7.48 -9.39
N LEU A 172 33.52 -8.66 -8.80
CA LEU A 172 33.53 -8.85 -7.35
C LEU A 172 34.89 -8.39 -6.78
N ILE A 173 34.87 -7.75 -5.61
CA ILE A 173 36.11 -7.54 -4.85
C ILE A 173 36.76 -8.88 -4.48
N PRO A 174 38.09 -8.94 -4.28
CA PRO A 174 38.80 -10.18 -3.99
C PRO A 174 38.19 -11.01 -2.86
N ASP A 175 37.76 -10.35 -1.77
CA ASP A 175 37.13 -10.99 -0.62
C ASP A 175 35.88 -11.80 -1.02
N LEU A 176 35.04 -11.24 -1.89
CA LEU A 176 33.86 -11.92 -2.41
C LEU A 176 34.22 -12.93 -3.49
N GLY A 177 35.24 -12.65 -4.32
CA GLY A 177 35.72 -13.59 -5.33
C GLY A 177 36.27 -14.90 -4.76
N ALA A 178 36.73 -14.88 -3.50
CA ALA A 178 37.23 -16.05 -2.79
C ALA A 178 36.14 -16.97 -2.20
N ILE A 179 34.87 -16.54 -2.18
CA ILE A 179 33.76 -17.33 -1.64
C ILE A 179 33.35 -18.41 -2.65
N ALA A 180 33.06 -19.62 -2.16
CA ALA A 180 32.58 -20.73 -2.99
C ALA A 180 31.11 -20.50 -3.42
N TRP A 181 30.87 -19.82 -4.53
CA TRP A 181 29.52 -19.44 -4.99
C TRP A 181 28.76 -20.51 -5.78
N ARG A 182 29.46 -21.39 -6.49
CA ARG A 182 28.83 -22.31 -7.45
C ARG A 182 27.79 -23.21 -6.78
N GLY A 183 26.54 -23.10 -7.21
CA GLY A 183 25.40 -23.84 -6.65
C GLY A 183 24.92 -23.35 -5.29
N ARG A 184 25.55 -22.32 -4.70
CA ARG A 184 25.18 -21.80 -3.38
C ARG A 184 23.91 -20.98 -3.45
N ALA A 185 22.97 -21.22 -2.54
CA ALA A 185 21.82 -20.36 -2.33
C ALA A 185 22.26 -19.03 -1.70
N VAL A 186 22.00 -17.92 -2.38
CA VAL A 186 22.33 -16.57 -1.88
C VAL A 186 21.10 -15.70 -1.89
N THR A 187 20.81 -15.05 -0.76
CA THR A 187 19.68 -14.12 -0.66
C THR A 187 20.17 -12.71 -0.36
N ILE A 188 19.85 -11.77 -1.23
CA ILE A 188 20.15 -10.34 -1.02
C ILE A 188 19.02 -9.72 -0.20
N ALA A 189 19.36 -9.10 0.92
CA ALA A 189 18.45 -8.43 1.85
C ALA A 189 18.98 -7.03 2.16
N PHE A 190 18.69 -6.08 1.28
CA PHE A 190 18.93 -4.65 1.51
C PHE A 190 17.77 -4.01 2.27
N ASP A 191 18.01 -2.81 2.78
CA ASP A 191 17.05 -2.04 3.58
C ASP A 191 15.74 -1.81 2.79
N SER A 192 14.62 -1.61 3.51
CA SER A 192 13.30 -1.48 2.88
C SER A 192 13.15 -0.26 1.95
N ASP A 193 14.12 0.66 1.95
CA ASP A 193 14.16 1.81 1.04
C ASP A 193 14.49 1.45 -0.41
N LEU A 194 14.86 0.20 -0.67
CA LEU A 194 15.11 -0.32 -1.99
C LEU A 194 13.88 -0.31 -2.89
N ALA A 195 12.68 -0.51 -2.32
CA ALA A 195 11.44 -0.56 -3.09
C ALA A 195 11.10 0.78 -3.79
N THR A 196 11.71 1.89 -3.38
CA THR A 196 11.38 3.24 -3.89
C THR A 196 12.57 3.97 -4.52
N ASN A 197 13.80 3.46 -4.40
CA ASN A 197 15.00 4.11 -4.95
C ASN A 197 15.55 3.35 -6.20
N PRO A 198 15.42 3.92 -7.42
CA PRO A 198 15.92 3.31 -8.65
C PRO A 198 17.43 3.00 -8.64
N ASP A 199 18.23 3.81 -7.93
CA ASP A 199 19.67 3.59 -7.85
C ASP A 199 20.04 2.36 -7.04
N VAL A 200 19.30 2.12 -5.96
CA VAL A 200 19.49 0.98 -5.07
C VAL A 200 19.00 -0.30 -5.75
N ALA A 201 17.84 -0.27 -6.40
CA ALA A 201 17.35 -1.39 -7.21
C ALA A 201 18.32 -1.77 -8.34
N ARG A 202 18.96 -0.78 -8.96
CA ARG A 202 20.01 -0.98 -9.95
C ARG A 202 21.29 -1.55 -9.35
N ALA A 203 21.68 -1.11 -8.15
CA ALA A 203 22.84 -1.66 -7.44
C ALA A 203 22.64 -3.14 -7.08
N GLU A 204 21.46 -3.49 -6.58
CA GLU A 204 21.08 -4.87 -6.29
C GLU A 204 21.11 -5.74 -7.54
N ARG A 205 20.51 -5.27 -8.65
CA ARG A 205 20.52 -6.03 -9.91
C ARG A 205 21.95 -6.32 -10.38
N HIS A 206 22.83 -5.33 -10.32
CA HIS A 206 24.23 -5.53 -10.67
C HIS A 206 24.94 -6.54 -9.75
N LEU A 207 24.65 -6.52 -8.44
CA LEU A 207 25.20 -7.49 -7.49
C LEU A 207 24.70 -8.89 -7.81
N ALA A 208 23.39 -9.04 -8.01
CA ALA A 208 22.75 -10.28 -8.39
C ALA A 208 23.37 -10.86 -9.67
N GLU A 209 23.52 -10.06 -10.72
CA GLU A 209 24.17 -10.48 -11.97
C GLU A 209 25.61 -10.96 -11.74
N ALA A 210 26.39 -10.25 -10.92
CA ALA A 210 27.76 -10.63 -10.62
C ALA A 210 27.85 -11.96 -9.84
N LEU A 211 26.97 -12.17 -8.85
CA LEU A 211 26.89 -13.40 -8.09
C LEU A 211 26.38 -14.58 -8.93
N THR A 212 25.38 -14.35 -9.79
CA THR A 212 24.90 -15.37 -10.74
C THR A 212 26.00 -15.76 -11.73
N ARG A 213 26.79 -14.80 -12.25
CA ARG A 213 27.97 -15.12 -13.07
C ARG A 213 29.02 -15.94 -12.32
N ALA A 214 29.16 -15.74 -11.01
CA ALA A 214 30.02 -16.57 -10.16
C ALA A 214 29.42 -17.96 -9.85
N GLY A 215 28.19 -18.24 -10.30
CA GLY A 215 27.52 -19.52 -10.17
C GLY A 215 26.57 -19.65 -8.98
N ALA A 216 26.28 -18.56 -8.27
CA ALA A 216 25.31 -18.56 -7.17
C ALA A 216 23.86 -18.65 -7.67
N ILE A 217 22.99 -19.26 -6.87
CA ILE A 217 21.54 -19.25 -7.04
C ILE A 217 21.01 -18.06 -6.23
N VAL A 218 20.88 -16.91 -6.88
CA VAL A 218 20.54 -15.67 -6.22
C VAL A 218 19.03 -15.50 -6.10
N ARG A 219 18.57 -15.10 -4.92
CA ARG A 219 17.23 -14.60 -4.62
C ARG A 219 17.31 -13.26 -3.93
N VAL A 220 16.18 -12.56 -3.90
CA VAL A 220 16.08 -11.23 -3.32
C VAL A 220 14.87 -11.17 -2.38
N VAL A 221 15.10 -10.66 -1.17
CA VAL A 221 14.07 -10.37 -0.17
C VAL A 221 13.78 -8.87 -0.15
N ARG A 222 12.50 -8.54 0.01
CA ARG A 222 12.05 -7.19 0.33
C ARG A 222 11.62 -7.17 1.78
N LEU A 223 12.34 -6.44 2.62
CA LEU A 223 11.94 -6.24 4.01
C LEU A 223 10.69 -5.34 4.04
N PRO A 224 9.67 -5.68 4.85
CA PRO A 224 8.52 -4.80 5.01
C PRO A 224 8.96 -3.47 5.62
N GLY A 225 8.43 -2.37 5.09
CA GLY A 225 8.61 -1.05 5.69
C GLY A 225 7.85 -0.96 7.02
N ALA A 226 8.27 -0.02 7.87
CA ALA A 226 7.53 0.26 9.10
C ALA A 226 6.14 0.86 8.75
N PRO A 227 5.12 0.71 9.61
CA PRO A 227 3.77 1.23 9.35
C PRO A 227 3.71 2.73 9.04
N ASN A 228 4.68 3.50 9.53
CA ASN A 228 4.83 4.93 9.29
C ASN A 228 5.64 5.28 8.03
N GLY A 229 5.99 4.29 7.20
CA GLY A 229 6.83 4.46 6.01
C GLY A 229 8.32 4.67 6.34
N ALA A 230 8.74 4.50 7.59
CA ALA A 230 10.16 4.57 7.95
C ALA A 230 10.92 3.38 7.36
N LYS A 231 12.18 3.65 7.00
CA LYS A 231 13.11 2.65 6.50
C LYS A 231 13.42 1.65 7.61
N VAL A 232 13.44 0.37 7.25
CA VAL A 232 13.72 -0.74 8.16
C VAL A 232 14.95 -1.45 7.63
N GLY A 233 16.01 -1.46 8.44
CA GLY A 233 17.18 -2.29 8.21
C GLY A 233 16.92 -3.75 8.56
N LEU A 234 17.79 -4.64 8.08
CA LEU A 234 17.76 -6.06 8.48
C LEU A 234 17.91 -6.25 10.01
N ASP A 235 18.75 -5.45 10.67
CA ASP A 235 18.86 -5.46 12.14
C ASP A 235 17.57 -4.99 12.81
N ASP A 236 16.98 -3.88 12.35
CA ASP A 236 15.71 -3.38 12.87
C ASP A 236 14.59 -4.43 12.71
N PHE A 237 14.55 -5.10 11.56
CA PHE A 237 13.59 -6.18 11.30
C PHE A 237 13.77 -7.34 12.28
N LEU A 238 15.00 -7.81 12.50
CA LEU A 238 15.30 -8.91 13.42
C LEU A 238 15.21 -8.52 14.91
N VAL A 239 15.16 -7.23 15.23
CA VAL A 239 14.83 -6.74 16.57
C VAL A 239 13.31 -6.74 16.78
N ALA A 240 12.55 -6.33 15.77
CA ALA A 240 11.10 -6.21 15.85
C ALA A 240 10.35 -7.53 15.58
N ASN A 241 11.00 -8.50 14.93
CA ASN A 241 10.41 -9.75 14.46
C ASN A 241 11.29 -10.93 14.86
N THR A 242 10.75 -12.13 14.72
CA THR A 242 11.45 -13.38 14.99
C THR A 242 12.35 -13.80 13.82
N PRO A 243 13.40 -14.61 14.09
CA PRO A 243 14.16 -15.27 13.03
C PRO A 243 13.30 -16.09 12.06
N ASP A 244 12.22 -16.72 12.53
CA ASP A 244 11.33 -17.51 11.68
C ASP A 244 10.57 -16.67 10.66
N GLU A 245 10.22 -15.43 11.00
CA GLU A 245 9.62 -14.49 10.04
C GLU A 245 10.63 -14.11 8.94
N LEU A 246 11.91 -13.95 9.28
CA LEU A 246 12.94 -13.77 8.24
C LEU A 246 13.10 -15.02 7.38
N ARG A 247 13.05 -16.23 7.97
CA ARG A 247 13.07 -17.51 7.20
C ARG A 247 11.90 -17.57 6.22
N ALA A 248 10.71 -17.17 6.64
CA ALA A 248 9.53 -17.13 5.77
C ALA A 248 9.73 -16.16 4.60
N LEU A 249 10.30 -14.98 4.85
CA LEU A 249 10.64 -14.02 3.78
C LEU A 249 11.69 -14.59 2.82
N ILE A 250 12.74 -15.23 3.32
CA ILE A 250 13.77 -15.88 2.51
C ILE A 250 13.17 -17.00 1.66
N TYR A 251 12.28 -17.81 2.22
CA TYR A 251 11.59 -18.88 1.49
C TYR A 251 10.73 -18.33 0.35
N ALA A 252 10.01 -17.23 0.60
CA ALA A 252 9.21 -16.52 -0.40
C ALA A 252 10.05 -15.66 -1.38
N ALA A 253 11.36 -15.56 -1.18
CA ALA A 253 12.25 -14.72 -1.98
C ALA A 253 12.26 -15.17 -3.44
N ARG A 254 12.24 -14.19 -4.34
CA ARG A 254 12.17 -14.42 -5.79
C ARG A 254 13.52 -14.20 -6.46
N ALA A 255 13.66 -14.67 -7.69
CA ALA A 255 14.83 -14.37 -8.49
C ALA A 255 14.99 -12.84 -8.67
N PRO A 256 16.22 -12.32 -8.74
CA PRO A 256 16.49 -10.92 -9.03
C PRO A 256 15.77 -10.47 -10.32
N GLY A 257 15.04 -9.36 -10.25
CA GLY A 257 14.29 -8.85 -11.40
C GLY A 257 12.98 -9.61 -11.68
N ALA A 258 12.67 -10.69 -10.97
CA ALA A 258 11.32 -11.24 -10.97
C ALA A 258 10.41 -10.26 -10.21
N SER A 259 9.66 -9.46 -10.96
CA SER A 259 8.58 -8.66 -10.39
C SER A 259 7.64 -9.55 -9.56
N PRO A 260 6.99 -8.99 -8.53
CA PRO A 260 5.91 -9.66 -7.83
C PRO A 260 4.71 -9.86 -8.79
N GLU A 261 4.77 -10.89 -9.64
CA GLU A 261 3.82 -11.16 -10.73
C GLU A 261 3.68 -9.94 -11.69
N PRO A 262 3.09 -10.08 -12.90
CA PRO A 262 3.20 -9.01 -13.88
C PRO A 262 2.35 -7.82 -13.42
N LYS A 263 3.02 -6.75 -12.96
CA LYS A 263 2.51 -5.39 -13.15
C LYS A 263 2.77 -5.04 -14.59
N ASP A 264 1.71 -5.06 -15.38
CA ASP A 264 1.62 -4.56 -16.74
C ASP A 264 2.46 -3.27 -16.89
N GLU A 265 3.51 -3.34 -17.70
CA GLU A 265 4.36 -2.20 -18.02
C GLU A 265 3.54 -1.21 -18.86
N GLY A 266 2.83 -0.29 -18.22
CA GLY A 266 2.14 0.76 -18.97
C GLY A 266 1.03 1.56 -18.30
N THR A 267 0.61 1.27 -17.06
CA THR A 267 -0.46 2.06 -16.44
C THR A 267 0.04 2.86 -15.26
N LYS A 268 -0.10 4.19 -15.39
CA LYS A 268 -0.14 5.16 -14.29
C LYS A 268 -0.97 4.59 -13.13
N PRO A 269 -0.74 5.01 -11.87
CA PRO A 269 -1.67 4.68 -10.78
C PRO A 269 -3.10 4.91 -11.28
N PRO A 270 -4.05 3.99 -10.98
CA PRO A 270 -5.38 4.00 -11.59
C PRO A 270 -5.92 5.41 -11.45
N SER A 271 -6.23 6.00 -12.60
CA SER A 271 -6.69 7.37 -12.67
C SER A 271 -7.97 7.48 -11.83
N ALA A 272 -8.34 8.70 -11.44
CA ALA A 272 -9.63 8.89 -10.76
C ALA A 272 -10.79 8.28 -11.58
N ALA A 273 -10.67 8.20 -12.91
CA ALA A 273 -11.64 7.56 -13.79
C ALA A 273 -11.67 6.04 -13.62
N ASP A 274 -10.51 5.38 -13.52
CA ASP A 274 -10.42 3.93 -13.37
C ASP A 274 -10.98 3.48 -12.02
N VAL A 275 -10.67 4.22 -10.95
CA VAL A 275 -11.22 3.95 -9.62
C VAL A 275 -12.73 4.18 -9.58
N LEU A 276 -13.23 5.27 -10.20
CA LEU A 276 -14.67 5.52 -10.31
C LEU A 276 -15.40 4.45 -11.13
N THR A 277 -14.78 4.00 -12.23
CA THR A 277 -15.34 2.93 -13.07
C THR A 277 -15.43 1.64 -12.27
N GLY A 278 -14.36 1.27 -11.56
CA GLY A 278 -14.36 0.10 -10.68
C GLY A 278 -15.47 0.14 -9.64
N ILE A 279 -15.68 1.28 -8.97
CA ILE A 279 -16.80 1.45 -8.03
C ILE A 279 -18.15 1.28 -8.73
N GLY A 280 -18.30 1.79 -9.95
CA GLY A 280 -19.54 1.69 -10.72
C GLY A 280 -19.86 0.26 -11.19
N LEU A 281 -18.84 -0.54 -11.48
CA LEU A 281 -18.97 -1.95 -11.87
C LEU A 281 -19.35 -2.87 -10.70
N GLU A 282 -19.23 -2.41 -9.46
CA GLU A 282 -19.71 -3.16 -8.28
C GLU A 282 -21.25 -3.17 -8.14
N PHE A 283 -21.96 -2.28 -8.85
CA PHE A 283 -23.41 -2.28 -8.88
C PHE A 283 -23.94 -3.37 -9.82
N GLU A 284 -25.18 -3.84 -9.60
CA GLU A 284 -25.84 -4.73 -10.56
C GLU A 284 -26.21 -3.91 -11.80
N LEU A 285 -25.42 -4.04 -12.87
CA LEU A 285 -25.61 -3.36 -14.15
C LEU A 285 -26.51 -4.16 -15.08
N TRP A 286 -27.39 -3.48 -15.80
CA TRP A 286 -28.30 -4.07 -16.79
C TRP A 286 -28.80 -3.00 -17.76
N HIS A 287 -29.39 -3.40 -18.88
CA HIS A 287 -29.99 -2.48 -19.85
C HIS A 287 -31.41 -2.89 -20.20
N ASP A 288 -32.21 -1.93 -20.69
CA ASP A 288 -33.55 -2.23 -21.20
C ASP A 288 -33.54 -2.49 -22.72
N PRO A 289 -34.63 -3.02 -23.31
CA PRO A 289 -34.72 -3.25 -24.76
C PRO A 289 -34.58 -1.98 -25.61
N THR A 290 -34.66 -0.79 -24.99
CA THR A 290 -34.44 0.50 -25.66
C THR A 290 -32.99 0.97 -25.60
N GLN A 291 -32.08 0.11 -25.13
CA GLN A 291 -30.65 0.41 -24.96
C GLN A 291 -30.40 1.54 -23.95
N SER A 292 -31.23 1.62 -22.90
CA SER A 292 -30.96 2.49 -21.75
C SER A 292 -30.24 1.71 -20.64
N ALA A 293 -29.09 2.20 -20.19
CA ALA A 293 -28.28 1.59 -19.14
C ALA A 293 -28.76 1.94 -17.71
N PHE A 294 -28.80 0.93 -16.85
CA PHE A 294 -29.19 1.04 -15.45
C PHE A 294 -28.16 0.39 -14.52
N ALA A 295 -28.05 0.95 -13.31
CA ALA A 295 -27.27 0.41 -12.20
C ALA A 295 -28.19 0.30 -10.97
N SER A 296 -28.27 -0.89 -10.39
CA SER A 296 -29.11 -1.18 -9.22
C SER A 296 -28.30 -1.12 -7.93
N ALA A 297 -28.78 -0.31 -6.99
CA ALA A 297 -28.28 -0.20 -5.62
C ALA A 297 -29.38 -0.71 -4.67
N GLY A 298 -29.41 -2.02 -4.42
CA GLY A 298 -30.51 -2.68 -3.70
C GLY A 298 -31.82 -2.65 -4.51
N PRO A 299 -32.98 -2.28 -3.91
CA PRO A 299 -34.26 -2.28 -4.62
C PRO A 299 -34.42 -1.14 -5.64
N HIS A 300 -33.48 -0.18 -5.65
CA HIS A 300 -33.53 0.99 -6.52
C HIS A 300 -32.62 0.83 -7.72
N SER A 301 -33.17 1.04 -8.91
CA SER A 301 -32.38 1.12 -10.15
C SER A 301 -32.31 2.57 -10.62
N HIS A 302 -31.09 3.04 -10.85
CA HIS A 302 -30.82 4.37 -11.37
C HIS A 302 -30.32 4.26 -12.81
N ALA A 303 -30.80 5.12 -13.71
CA ALA A 303 -30.17 5.24 -15.01
C ALA A 303 -28.73 5.73 -14.82
N VAL A 304 -27.75 5.14 -15.51
CA VAL A 304 -26.33 5.44 -15.33
C VAL A 304 -26.04 6.92 -15.54
N ARG A 305 -26.65 7.55 -16.55
CA ARG A 305 -26.51 9.00 -16.81
C ARG A 305 -27.35 9.92 -15.92
N SER A 306 -28.09 9.39 -14.93
CA SER A 306 -28.92 10.21 -14.06
C SER A 306 -28.11 11.02 -13.05
N LYS A 307 -28.63 12.19 -12.66
CA LYS A 307 -28.04 13.01 -11.58
C LYS A 307 -27.95 12.23 -10.25
N GLY A 308 -28.90 11.33 -9.99
CA GLY A 308 -28.93 10.48 -8.81
C GLY A 308 -27.75 9.50 -8.77
N PHE A 309 -27.51 8.76 -9.85
CA PHE A 309 -26.37 7.84 -9.93
C PHE A 309 -25.03 8.59 -9.88
N ARG A 310 -24.93 9.73 -10.57
CA ARG A 310 -23.74 10.59 -10.49
C ARG A 310 -23.42 11.01 -9.05
N HIS A 311 -24.41 11.42 -8.27
CA HIS A 311 -24.20 11.79 -6.87
C HIS A 311 -23.79 10.58 -6.01
N LEU A 312 -24.42 9.41 -6.22
CA LEU A 312 -24.08 8.19 -5.53
C LEU A 312 -22.62 7.77 -5.79
N LEU A 313 -22.19 7.80 -7.05
CA LEU A 313 -20.84 7.43 -7.45
C LEU A 313 -19.77 8.36 -6.84
N VAL A 314 -20.02 9.68 -6.83
CA VAL A 314 -19.13 10.66 -6.19
C VAL A 314 -19.10 10.48 -4.67
N HIS A 315 -20.24 10.20 -4.04
CA HIS A 315 -20.31 9.95 -2.59
C HIS A 315 -19.49 8.71 -2.20
N THR A 316 -19.65 7.59 -2.91
CA THR A 316 -18.90 6.35 -2.66
C THR A 316 -17.40 6.54 -2.91
N TYR A 317 -17.02 7.22 -3.99
CA TYR A 317 -15.62 7.54 -4.28
C TYR A 317 -14.98 8.41 -3.19
N ARG A 318 -15.69 9.45 -2.72
CA ARG A 318 -15.20 10.32 -1.65
C ARG A 318 -15.02 9.56 -0.34
N ASN A 319 -15.95 8.68 0.01
CA ASN A 319 -15.85 7.87 1.22
C ASN A 319 -14.66 6.90 1.17
N ARG A 320 -14.33 6.35 -0.01
CA ARG A 320 -13.20 5.42 -0.18
C ARG A 320 -11.84 6.10 -0.27
N THR A 321 -11.75 7.23 -0.96
CA THR A 321 -10.46 7.86 -1.32
C THR A 321 -10.15 9.12 -0.51
N GLY A 322 -11.13 9.68 0.19
CA GLY A 322 -11.03 10.98 0.86
C GLY A 322 -10.97 12.19 -0.08
N LYS A 323 -11.03 11.98 -1.41
CA LYS A 323 -10.85 13.02 -2.44
C LYS A 323 -12.12 13.21 -3.26
N VAL A 324 -12.23 14.38 -3.89
CA VAL A 324 -13.30 14.69 -4.85
C VAL A 324 -12.77 14.45 -6.27
N PRO A 325 -13.49 13.71 -7.13
CA PRO A 325 -13.03 13.47 -8.49
C PRO A 325 -13.20 14.72 -9.36
N ASN A 326 -12.34 14.86 -10.38
CA ASN A 326 -12.50 15.91 -11.37
C ASN A 326 -13.65 15.57 -12.37
N ALA A 327 -14.16 16.59 -13.09
CA ALA A 327 -15.34 16.43 -13.94
C ALA A 327 -15.10 15.51 -15.15
N GLU A 328 -13.89 15.50 -15.70
CA GLU A 328 -13.50 14.67 -16.85
C GLU A 328 -13.46 13.19 -16.48
N ALA A 329 -12.81 12.86 -15.35
CA ALA A 329 -12.73 11.50 -14.83
C ALA A 329 -14.10 10.91 -14.52
N LEU A 330 -15.01 11.73 -13.98
CA LEU A 330 -16.38 11.31 -13.71
C LEU A 330 -17.18 11.04 -14.98
N SER A 331 -17.01 11.87 -16.02
CA SER A 331 -17.66 11.64 -17.31
C SER A 331 -17.12 10.40 -18.02
N ALA A 332 -15.80 10.20 -17.99
CA ALA A 332 -15.15 9.00 -18.54
C ALA A 332 -15.63 7.72 -17.84
N ALA A 333 -15.70 7.74 -16.50
CA ALA A 333 -16.17 6.59 -15.73
C ALA A 333 -17.64 6.26 -16.02
N LEU A 334 -18.52 7.26 -16.08
CA LEU A 334 -19.93 7.05 -16.41
C LEU A 334 -20.11 6.44 -17.81
N ALA A 335 -19.29 6.83 -18.79
CA ALA A 335 -19.30 6.24 -20.12
C ALA A 335 -18.85 4.77 -20.10
N GLY A 336 -17.81 4.43 -19.31
CA GLY A 336 -17.36 3.05 -19.15
C GLY A 336 -18.39 2.16 -18.47
N ILE A 337 -19.03 2.64 -17.40
CA ILE A 337 -20.10 1.93 -16.69
C ILE A 337 -21.33 1.72 -17.60
N GLU A 338 -21.68 2.73 -18.41
CA GLU A 338 -22.78 2.63 -19.37
C GLU A 338 -22.50 1.60 -20.45
N ALA A 339 -21.28 1.58 -21.01
CA ALA A 339 -20.88 0.57 -21.98
C ALA A 339 -20.98 -0.84 -21.38
N ALA A 340 -20.47 -1.05 -20.16
CA ALA A 340 -20.59 -2.33 -19.47
C ALA A 340 -22.06 -2.75 -19.25
N ALA A 341 -22.93 -1.81 -18.88
CA ALA A 341 -24.35 -2.11 -18.70
C ALA A 341 -25.05 -2.50 -20.03
N LEU A 342 -24.69 -1.86 -21.15
CA LEU A 342 -25.29 -2.10 -22.47
C LEU A 342 -24.78 -3.38 -23.14
N PHE A 343 -23.48 -3.67 -23.03
CA PHE A 343 -22.85 -4.77 -23.78
C PHE A 343 -22.62 -6.03 -22.94
N ASP A 344 -22.36 -5.87 -21.64
CA ASP A 344 -22.05 -7.00 -20.74
C ASP A 344 -23.19 -7.31 -19.76
N GLY A 345 -24.05 -6.32 -19.48
CA GLY A 345 -25.19 -6.44 -18.58
C GLY A 345 -26.37 -7.21 -19.21
N PRO A 346 -27.17 -7.95 -18.42
CA PRO A 346 -28.35 -8.63 -18.93
C PRO A 346 -29.44 -7.65 -19.38
N GLU A 347 -30.16 -7.99 -20.46
CA GLU A 347 -31.33 -7.23 -20.89
C GLU A 347 -32.51 -7.47 -19.90
N ARG A 348 -33.10 -6.40 -19.38
CA ARG A 348 -34.24 -6.45 -18.46
C ARG A 348 -35.23 -5.31 -18.71
N THR A 349 -36.52 -5.59 -18.61
CA THR A 349 -37.55 -4.57 -18.77
C THR A 349 -37.63 -3.66 -17.54
N ALA A 350 -37.42 -2.36 -17.74
CA ALA A 350 -37.54 -1.35 -16.70
C ALA A 350 -39.00 -0.95 -16.48
N HIS A 351 -39.59 -1.33 -15.34
CA HIS A 351 -40.93 -0.90 -14.96
C HIS A 351 -40.88 0.38 -14.12
N VAL A 352 -41.90 1.23 -14.18
CA VAL A 352 -41.95 2.46 -13.37
C VAL A 352 -42.79 2.23 -12.12
N ARG A 353 -44.07 1.86 -12.27
CA ARG A 353 -45.00 1.69 -11.14
C ARG A 353 -45.49 0.26 -10.97
N VAL A 354 -45.84 -0.41 -12.07
CA VAL A 354 -46.47 -1.73 -12.07
C VAL A 354 -45.73 -2.64 -13.03
N ALA A 355 -45.54 -3.89 -12.63
CA ALA A 355 -44.93 -4.95 -13.43
C ALA A 355 -45.72 -6.25 -13.24
N GLY A 356 -45.95 -7.00 -14.32
CA GLY A 356 -46.51 -8.35 -14.25
C GLY A 356 -45.42 -9.40 -14.45
N HIS A 357 -45.40 -10.44 -13.62
CA HIS A 357 -44.48 -11.57 -13.78
C HIS A 357 -45.10 -12.85 -13.21
N GLU A 358 -45.11 -13.92 -14.02
CA GLU A 358 -45.64 -15.26 -13.66
C GLU A 358 -47.02 -15.24 -12.99
N GLY A 359 -47.96 -14.45 -13.53
CA GLY A 359 -49.33 -14.37 -13.02
C GLY A 359 -49.50 -13.51 -11.76
N ARG A 360 -48.42 -12.86 -11.28
CA ARG A 360 -48.43 -11.94 -10.12
C ARG A 360 -48.16 -10.51 -10.56
N VAL A 361 -48.67 -9.54 -9.81
CA VAL A 361 -48.50 -8.10 -10.07
C VAL A 361 -47.62 -7.48 -8.99
N TYR A 362 -46.56 -6.81 -9.41
CA TYR A 362 -45.65 -6.10 -8.52
C TYR A 362 -45.89 -4.59 -8.64
N LEU A 363 -46.08 -3.92 -7.50
CA LEU A 363 -46.31 -2.47 -7.41
C LEU A 363 -45.18 -1.82 -6.62
N HIS A 364 -44.50 -0.86 -7.23
CA HIS A 364 -43.50 -0.03 -6.57
C HIS A 364 -44.15 1.19 -5.91
N LEU A 365 -44.03 1.31 -4.59
CA LEU A 365 -44.65 2.38 -3.81
C LEU A 365 -43.92 3.72 -3.94
N ALA A 366 -42.70 3.73 -4.48
CA ALA A 366 -41.88 4.93 -4.67
C ALA A 366 -41.63 5.77 -3.40
N ASN A 367 -41.76 5.17 -2.21
CA ASN A 367 -41.22 5.73 -0.98
C ASN A 367 -39.69 5.76 -1.01
N ASP A 368 -39.06 6.33 0.02
CA ASP A 368 -37.59 6.43 0.07
C ASP A 368 -36.92 5.08 0.32
N ALA A 369 -37.66 4.13 0.90
CA ALA A 369 -37.21 2.76 1.09
C ALA A 369 -37.28 1.90 -0.20
N GLY A 370 -37.93 2.37 -1.27
CA GLY A 370 -38.09 1.61 -2.51
C GLY A 370 -38.97 0.39 -2.38
N THR A 371 -39.96 0.41 -1.48
CA THR A 371 -40.79 -0.75 -1.18
C THR A 371 -41.56 -1.21 -2.42
N VAL A 372 -41.41 -2.49 -2.75
CA VAL A 372 -42.20 -3.20 -3.75
C VAL A 372 -43.14 -4.14 -3.02
N ILE A 373 -44.41 -4.14 -3.43
CA ILE A 373 -45.39 -5.13 -2.98
C ILE A 373 -45.72 -6.07 -4.13
N GLU A 374 -45.86 -7.35 -3.80
CA GLU A 374 -46.37 -8.39 -4.68
C GLU A 374 -47.86 -8.59 -4.40
N ILE A 375 -48.66 -8.70 -5.46
CA ILE A 375 -50.12 -8.83 -5.43
C ILE A 375 -50.48 -10.10 -6.20
N ASP A 376 -51.23 -10.98 -5.56
CA ASP A 376 -51.78 -12.21 -6.13
C ASP A 376 -53.31 -12.28 -5.89
N GLY A 377 -53.91 -13.47 -6.09
CA GLY A 377 -55.34 -13.68 -5.87
C GLY A 377 -55.78 -13.59 -4.40
N ASP A 378 -54.85 -13.77 -3.45
CA ASP A 378 -55.12 -13.88 -2.02
C ASP A 378 -54.83 -12.57 -1.26
N GLY A 379 -54.06 -11.66 -1.84
CA GLY A 379 -53.84 -10.32 -1.29
C GLY A 379 -52.56 -9.67 -1.79
N TRP A 380 -51.89 -8.92 -0.90
CA TRP A 380 -50.60 -8.31 -1.19
C TRP A 380 -49.63 -8.48 -0.03
N ARG A 381 -48.33 -8.51 -0.34
CA ARG A 381 -47.24 -8.62 0.64
C ARG A 381 -46.02 -7.83 0.21
N ALA A 382 -45.20 -7.37 1.17
CA ALA A 382 -43.93 -6.73 0.85
C ALA A 382 -42.94 -7.74 0.23
N CYS A 383 -42.28 -7.34 -0.85
CA CYS A 383 -41.34 -8.17 -1.60
C CYS A 383 -39.96 -7.48 -1.62
N PRO A 384 -39.02 -7.87 -0.73
CA PRO A 384 -37.69 -7.27 -0.64
C PRO A 384 -36.80 -7.52 -1.86
N ALA A 385 -37.04 -8.63 -2.58
CA ALA A 385 -36.25 -9.05 -3.74
C ALA A 385 -37.18 -9.44 -4.91
N PRO A 386 -37.81 -8.45 -5.59
CA PRO A 386 -38.72 -8.73 -6.68
C PRO A 386 -37.98 -9.28 -7.92
N PRO A 387 -38.59 -10.24 -8.65
CA PRO A 387 -38.03 -10.79 -9.89
C PRO A 387 -38.04 -9.77 -11.05
N VAL A 388 -38.77 -8.67 -10.89
CA VAL A 388 -38.88 -7.56 -11.84
C VAL A 388 -38.12 -6.33 -11.35
N ARG A 389 -37.64 -5.49 -12.26
CA ARG A 389 -36.85 -4.30 -11.94
C ARG A 389 -37.66 -3.02 -12.11
N PHE A 390 -37.54 -2.13 -11.12
CA PHE A 390 -38.18 -0.81 -11.13
C PHE A 390 -37.15 0.32 -11.26
N ARG A 391 -37.48 1.32 -12.08
CA ARG A 391 -36.80 2.62 -12.12
C ARG A 391 -37.69 3.68 -11.47
N LYS A 392 -37.09 4.61 -10.72
CA LYS A 392 -37.80 5.75 -10.09
C LYS A 392 -37.47 7.05 -10.81
N PRO A 393 -38.34 7.57 -11.71
CA PRO A 393 -38.13 8.86 -12.36
C PRO A 393 -38.12 10.02 -11.36
N ALA A 394 -37.41 11.09 -11.69
CA ALA A 394 -37.47 12.34 -10.92
C ALA A 394 -38.90 12.90 -10.93
N GLY A 395 -39.45 13.22 -9.76
CA GLY A 395 -40.82 13.74 -9.59
C GLY A 395 -41.89 12.69 -9.33
N MET A 396 -41.53 11.41 -9.23
CA MET A 396 -42.46 10.34 -8.88
C MET A 396 -42.86 10.40 -7.39
N LEU A 397 -44.13 10.66 -7.11
CA LEU A 397 -44.64 10.76 -5.74
C LEU A 397 -44.85 9.38 -5.10
N PRO A 398 -44.58 9.23 -3.78
CA PRO A 398 -44.82 8.00 -3.07
C PRO A 398 -46.32 7.68 -2.99
N TYR A 399 -46.69 6.40 -3.07
CA TYR A 399 -47.98 5.96 -2.57
C TYR A 399 -47.91 5.82 -1.06
N LEU A 400 -49.02 6.14 -0.38
CA LEU A 400 -49.19 5.77 1.02
C LEU A 400 -49.14 4.24 1.12
N CYS A 401 -48.33 3.71 2.04
CA CYS A 401 -48.29 2.28 2.30
C CYS A 401 -49.70 1.81 2.72
N PRO A 402 -50.32 0.84 2.03
CA PRO A 402 -51.54 0.23 2.54
C PRO A 402 -51.26 -0.49 3.86
N ASN A 403 -52.22 -0.48 4.78
CA ASN A 403 -52.10 -1.16 6.07
C ASN A 403 -52.10 -2.69 5.81
N PRO A 404 -51.13 -3.47 6.35
CA PRO A 404 -51.09 -4.92 6.15
C PRO A 404 -52.43 -5.55 6.55
N GLY A 405 -53.19 -6.07 5.58
CA GLY A 405 -54.51 -6.70 5.80
C GLY A 405 -55.74 -5.98 5.21
N ALA A 406 -55.60 -4.81 4.61
CA ALA A 406 -56.73 -4.17 3.91
C ALA A 406 -57.06 -4.91 2.59
N ARG A 407 -58.27 -5.47 2.47
CA ARG A 407 -58.79 -6.06 1.21
C ARG A 407 -59.15 -4.96 0.21
N TRP A 408 -58.84 -5.17 -1.07
CA TRP A 408 -59.26 -4.27 -2.14
C TRP A 408 -60.79 -4.31 -2.29
N ALA A 409 -61.45 -3.15 -2.29
CA ALA A 409 -62.85 -3.09 -2.70
C ALA A 409 -62.92 -3.19 -4.23
N THR A 410 -63.78 -4.08 -4.71
CA THR A 410 -64.00 -4.35 -6.13
C THR A 410 -64.41 -3.06 -6.86
N CYS A 411 -63.60 -2.61 -7.82
CA CYS A 411 -64.00 -1.51 -8.70
C CYS A 411 -65.05 -2.05 -9.69
N SER A 412 -66.34 -1.96 -9.32
CA SER A 412 -67.44 -2.33 -10.19
C SER A 412 -67.47 -1.42 -11.42
N ARG A 413 -67.49 -2.04 -12.61
CA ARG A 413 -67.74 -1.39 -13.90
C ARG A 413 -69.04 -0.58 -13.82
N SER A 414 -68.96 0.75 -13.93
CA SER A 414 -69.82 1.57 -14.80
C SER A 414 -69.61 3.06 -14.50
N SER A 415 -68.86 3.73 -15.37
CA SER A 415 -69.15 5.09 -15.84
C SER A 415 -68.01 5.51 -16.78
N THR A 416 -68.28 5.38 -18.07
CA THR A 416 -67.56 6.07 -19.13
C THR A 416 -67.53 7.57 -18.85
N CYS A 417 -66.33 8.12 -18.60
CA CYS A 417 -66.07 9.55 -18.81
C CYS A 417 -64.92 9.67 -19.80
N ARG A 418 -65.28 9.96 -21.06
CA ARG A 418 -64.35 10.14 -22.17
C ARG A 418 -64.08 11.64 -22.27
N THR A 419 -62.91 12.11 -21.83
CA THR A 419 -62.29 13.32 -22.38
C THR A 419 -60.80 13.08 -22.59
N ARG A 420 -60.31 13.66 -23.69
CA ARG A 420 -59.01 13.42 -24.32
C ARG A 420 -57.92 14.02 -23.44
N THR A 421 -56.85 13.24 -23.22
CA THR A 421 -55.59 13.56 -22.51
C THR A 421 -55.64 13.72 -20.97
N GLY A 422 -55.23 12.65 -20.24
CA GLY A 422 -54.73 12.71 -18.86
C GLY A 422 -55.67 12.19 -17.76
N SER A 423 -55.40 11.00 -17.21
CA SER A 423 -56.17 10.42 -16.10
C SER A 423 -55.71 10.96 -14.73
N ARG A 424 -56.53 11.79 -14.08
CA ARG A 424 -56.45 12.10 -12.63
C ARG A 424 -57.41 11.18 -11.86
N TRP A 425 -57.00 10.73 -10.68
CA TRP A 425 -57.87 10.06 -9.72
C TRP A 425 -58.43 11.09 -8.73
N CYS A 426 -59.76 11.13 -8.58
CA CYS A 426 -60.47 11.89 -7.54
C CYS A 426 -61.04 10.92 -6.51
N SER A 427 -60.70 11.08 -5.24
CA SER A 427 -61.39 10.44 -4.12
C SER A 427 -62.57 11.33 -3.68
N ARG A 428 -63.82 10.91 -3.94
CA ARG A 428 -64.99 11.41 -3.21
C ARG A 428 -65.26 10.45 -2.05
N GLY A 429 -65.16 10.95 -0.82
CA GLY A 429 -65.71 10.30 0.37
C GLY A 429 -67.07 10.90 0.72
N SER A 430 -68.00 10.04 1.13
CA SER A 430 -69.33 10.38 1.67
C SER A 430 -69.67 9.36 2.78
N PRO A 431 -70.47 9.71 3.79
CA PRO A 431 -69.96 10.01 5.12
C PRO A 431 -70.53 9.12 6.23
N GLY A 432 -69.80 8.96 7.35
CA GLY A 432 -70.33 8.33 8.55
C GLY A 432 -69.43 8.50 9.78
N ALA A 433 -69.94 9.23 10.77
CA ALA A 433 -69.56 9.31 12.19
C ALA A 433 -68.30 10.09 12.64
N SER A 434 -68.50 11.42 12.77
CA SER A 434 -68.22 12.31 13.94
C SER A 434 -66.81 12.45 14.57
N GLY A 435 -66.20 13.63 14.39
CA GLY A 435 -65.15 14.25 15.24
C GLY A 435 -64.52 15.50 14.58
N PRO A 436 -64.22 16.63 15.28
CA PRO A 436 -64.44 17.96 14.71
C PRO A 436 -63.24 18.63 13.98
N THR A 437 -63.60 19.27 12.87
CA THR A 437 -63.11 20.56 12.32
C THR A 437 -61.62 20.80 12.04
N ALA A 438 -61.26 20.77 10.74
CA ALA A 438 -60.46 21.83 10.13
C ALA A 438 -60.78 21.94 8.63
N ARG A 439 -61.10 23.16 8.19
CA ARG A 439 -61.55 23.51 6.83
C ARG A 439 -60.48 23.21 5.78
N SER A 440 -60.85 22.46 4.75
CA SER A 440 -60.10 22.37 3.50
C SER A 440 -60.53 23.47 2.54
N GLN A 441 -59.60 24.33 2.12
CA GLN A 441 -59.71 25.08 0.86
C GLN A 441 -58.51 24.75 -0.06
N PRO A 442 -58.71 24.81 -1.39
CA PRO A 442 -57.98 24.02 -2.37
C PRO A 442 -56.74 24.74 -2.92
N TRP A 443 -55.69 24.00 -3.27
CA TRP A 443 -54.54 24.56 -3.98
C TRP A 443 -54.53 24.15 -5.45
N CYS A 444 -54.88 25.12 -6.28
CA CYS A 444 -54.62 25.18 -7.71
C CYS A 444 -53.13 25.49 -7.95
N SER A 445 -52.52 24.74 -8.87
CA SER A 445 -51.23 25.04 -9.48
C SER A 445 -51.38 26.09 -10.58
N SER A 446 -50.79 27.28 -10.42
CA SER A 446 -50.59 28.23 -11.52
C SER A 446 -49.19 28.04 -12.13
N GLY A 447 -49.16 27.88 -13.45
CA GLY A 447 -47.98 27.61 -14.25
C GLY A 447 -47.06 28.80 -14.50
N ASN A 448 -45.91 28.43 -15.02
CA ASN A 448 -44.75 29.19 -15.47
C ASN A 448 -45.11 30.36 -16.43
N ARG A 449 -44.69 31.59 -16.12
CA ARG A 449 -44.45 32.68 -17.09
C ARG A 449 -43.13 33.36 -16.74
N GLY A 450 -42.28 33.54 -17.75
CA GLY A 450 -40.89 33.94 -17.59
C GLY A 450 -40.60 35.43 -17.52
N ALA A 451 -39.29 35.68 -17.58
CA ALA A 451 -38.53 36.94 -17.71
C ALA A 451 -38.22 37.71 -16.41
N PRO A 452 -37.19 38.59 -16.38
CA PRO A 452 -35.81 38.47 -16.88
C PRO A 452 -34.75 38.80 -15.77
N ARG A 453 -33.45 38.72 -16.07
CA ARG A 453 -32.33 39.10 -15.17
C ARG A 453 -32.34 40.60 -14.83
N PRO A 454 -31.73 40.96 -13.67
CA PRO A 454 -30.81 42.09 -13.63
C PRO A 454 -29.45 41.76 -12.97
N ARG A 455 -28.38 42.45 -13.39
CA ARG A 455 -27.07 42.51 -12.70
C ARG A 455 -27.05 43.73 -11.73
N PRO A 456 -25.89 44.12 -11.15
CA PRO A 456 -25.50 43.89 -9.76
C PRO A 456 -25.55 45.16 -8.89
N GLY A 457 -25.64 45.03 -7.57
CA GLY A 457 -25.63 46.17 -6.65
C GLY A 457 -25.00 45.81 -5.32
N ALA A 458 -23.90 46.48 -5.02
CA ALA A 458 -23.07 46.37 -3.83
C ALA A 458 -23.81 46.71 -2.53
N TRP A 459 -23.51 46.03 -1.42
CA TRP A 459 -23.52 46.62 -0.07
C TRP A 459 -22.41 45.98 0.78
N SER A 460 -21.82 46.85 1.58
CA SER A 460 -20.55 46.81 2.30
C SER A 460 -20.69 46.41 3.77
N SER A 461 -19.58 45.94 4.34
CA SER A 461 -19.11 46.09 5.74
C SER A 461 -20.04 45.71 6.91
N ALA A 462 -19.65 44.66 7.65
CA ALA A 462 -19.31 44.71 9.08
C ALA A 462 -18.52 43.45 9.45
#